data_AF-A0A4Z1F5L4-F1
#
_entry.id   AF-A0A4Z1F5L4-F1
#
_cell.length_a   1.000
_cell.length_b   1.000
_cell.length_c   1.000
_cell.angle_alpha   90.00
_cell.angle_beta   90.00
_cell.angle_gamma   90.00
#
_symmetry.space_group_name_H-M   'P 1'
#
loop_
_entity.id
_entity.type
_entity.pdbx_description
1 polymer ?
#
loop_
_entity_poly.entity_id
_entity_poly.type
_entity_poly.pdbx_seq_one_letter_code
_entity_poly.pdbx_strand_id
1 'polypeptide(L)'
;MSPFKASDVERDSRPTLARCLRDGGKKNSCPGWLASSRVRSKKGAAICGTYMQAVTIVGANVWIVHTDTGIFGDAFNAWWPERWIDCTEEQRAKIDETLFMKRYV
;
A
#
# COMPACT_ATOMS: atom_id res chain seq x y z
N MET A 1 -9.80 -30.16 -8.44
CA MET A 1 -10.18 -28.74 -8.49
C MET A 1 -8.91 -27.95 -8.77
N SER A 2 -8.67 -27.60 -10.03
CA SER A 2 -7.43 -26.91 -10.45
C SER A 2 -7.42 -25.47 -9.90
N PRO A 3 -6.29 -24.94 -9.42
CA PRO A 3 -6.23 -23.56 -8.97
C PRO A 3 -6.45 -22.63 -10.17
N PHE A 4 -7.46 -21.78 -10.06
CA PHE A 4 -7.77 -20.71 -11.02
C PHE A 4 -6.58 -19.73 -11.04
N LYS A 5 -5.64 -19.91 -11.97
CA LYS A 5 -4.59 -18.93 -12.25
C LYS A 5 -5.19 -17.87 -13.16
N ALA A 6 -5.75 -16.81 -12.56
CA ALA A 6 -6.00 -15.58 -13.30
C ALA A 6 -4.66 -15.08 -13.83
N SER A 7 -4.48 -15.11 -15.16
CA SER A 7 -3.32 -14.51 -15.80
C SER A 7 -3.41 -12.99 -15.71
N ASP A 8 -2.28 -12.31 -15.61
CA ASP A 8 -2.22 -10.84 -15.51
C ASP A 8 -2.97 -10.13 -16.65
N VAL A 9 -3.09 -10.80 -17.81
CA VAL A 9 -3.83 -10.34 -18.99
C VAL A 9 -5.34 -10.27 -18.75
N GLU A 10 -5.94 -11.24 -18.05
CA GLU A 10 -7.37 -11.22 -17.74
C GLU A 10 -7.70 -10.10 -16.74
N ARG A 11 -6.77 -9.82 -15.81
CA ARG A 11 -6.89 -8.73 -14.85
C ARG A 11 -6.92 -7.35 -15.53
N ASP A 12 -6.05 -7.13 -16.51
CA ASP A 12 -5.99 -5.86 -17.23
C ASP A 12 -7.21 -5.66 -18.16
N SER A 13 -7.79 -6.75 -18.68
CA SER A 13 -9.03 -6.69 -19.48
C SER A 13 -10.29 -6.29 -18.70
N ARG A 14 -10.26 -6.35 -17.36
CA ARG A 14 -11.40 -6.05 -16.49
C ARG A 14 -11.04 -4.94 -15.49
N PRO A 15 -11.07 -3.67 -15.92
CA PRO A 15 -10.67 -2.55 -15.07
C PRO A 15 -11.48 -2.45 -13.77
N THR A 16 -12.77 -2.80 -13.78
CA THR A 16 -13.60 -2.84 -12.57
C THR A 16 -13.15 -3.92 -11.58
N LEU A 17 -12.80 -5.11 -12.07
CA LEU A 17 -12.32 -6.21 -11.22
C LEU A 17 -10.97 -5.87 -10.59
N ALA A 18 -10.05 -5.31 -11.38
CA ALA A 18 -8.75 -4.88 -10.87
C ALA A 18 -8.88 -3.83 -9.75
N ARG A 19 -9.88 -2.93 -9.82
CA ARG A 19 -10.17 -1.94 -8.78
C ARG A 19 -10.71 -2.57 -7.50
N CYS A 20 -11.67 -3.49 -7.63
CA CYS A 20 -12.17 -4.25 -6.48
C CYS A 20 -11.05 -5.04 -5.79
N LEU A 21 -10.14 -5.65 -6.55
CA LEU A 21 -9.01 -6.37 -5.95
C LEU A 21 -8.05 -5.42 -5.19
N ARG A 22 -7.83 -4.21 -5.69
CA ARG A 22 -6.96 -3.21 -5.05
C ARG A 22 -7.54 -2.67 -3.75
N ASP A 23 -8.80 -2.23 -3.76
CA ASP A 23 -9.44 -1.76 -2.53
C ASP A 23 -9.64 -2.94 -1.54
N GLY A 24 -9.83 -4.15 -2.08
CA GLY A 24 -9.79 -5.44 -1.37
C GLY A 24 -8.53 -5.60 -0.56
N GLY A 25 -7.40 -5.49 -1.24
CA GLY A 25 -6.06 -5.55 -0.64
C GLY A 25 -5.78 -4.40 0.33
N LYS A 26 -6.38 -3.22 0.16
CA LYS A 26 -6.25 -2.11 1.11
C LYS A 26 -7.04 -2.35 2.40
N LYS A 27 -8.26 -2.89 2.28
CA LYS A 27 -9.24 -3.08 3.38
C LYS A 27 -9.04 -4.37 4.17
N ASN A 28 -8.70 -5.43 3.47
CA ASN A 28 -8.24 -6.67 4.06
C ASN A 28 -6.78 -6.83 3.69
N SER A 29 -5.99 -5.79 3.97
CA SER A 29 -4.55 -5.94 3.92
C SER A 29 -4.26 -7.14 4.81
N CYS A 30 -3.64 -8.16 4.23
CA CYS A 30 -3.07 -9.28 4.97
C CYS A 30 -1.54 -9.04 5.15
N PRO A 31 -1.08 -7.94 5.79
CA PRO A 31 0.33 -7.70 6.04
C PRO A 31 0.72 -8.19 7.43
N GLY A 32 -0.20 -8.83 8.17
CA GLY A 32 -0.09 -9.14 9.59
C GLY A 32 1.12 -10.00 9.98
N TRP A 33 1.94 -10.42 9.00
CA TRP A 33 3.18 -11.14 9.25
C TRP A 33 4.34 -10.89 8.25
N LEU A 34 4.11 -10.46 7.00
CA LEU A 34 5.12 -10.68 5.93
C LEU A 34 5.63 -9.47 5.12
N ALA A 35 5.04 -8.27 5.23
CA ALA A 35 5.46 -7.16 4.36
C ALA A 35 5.48 -5.80 5.07
N SER A 36 6.16 -5.70 6.20
CA SER A 36 6.66 -4.39 6.64
C SER A 36 7.97 -4.13 5.91
N SER A 37 8.02 -3.06 5.12
CA SER A 37 9.26 -2.50 4.56
C SER A 37 10.30 -2.40 5.67
N ARG A 38 11.32 -3.26 5.64
CA ARG A 38 12.35 -3.36 6.68
C ARG A 38 13.60 -2.64 6.22
N VAL A 39 13.72 -1.37 6.59
CA VAL A 39 14.94 -0.60 6.31
C VAL A 39 15.93 -0.84 7.45
N ARG A 40 17.13 -1.30 7.09
CA ARG A 40 18.27 -1.37 8.01
C ARG A 40 19.13 -0.14 7.81
N SER A 41 19.13 0.78 8.76
CA SER A 41 20.04 1.92 8.69
C SER A 41 21.48 1.48 8.97
N LYS A 42 22.41 1.69 8.02
CA LYS A 42 23.84 1.37 8.21
C LYS A 42 24.58 2.36 9.11
N LYS A 43 24.10 3.61 9.23
CA LYS A 43 24.77 4.70 9.95
C LYS A 43 23.94 5.31 11.09
N GLY A 44 22.78 4.72 11.39
CA GLY A 44 21.75 5.36 12.22
C GLY A 44 20.92 6.36 11.41
N ALA A 45 19.70 6.66 11.85
CA ALA A 45 18.78 7.56 11.14
C ALA A 45 17.86 8.27 12.13
N ALA A 46 17.61 9.56 11.91
CA ALA A 46 16.59 10.29 12.63
C ALA A 46 15.24 10.12 11.90
N ILE A 47 14.27 9.46 12.55
CA ILE A 47 12.92 9.26 12.02
C ILE A 47 11.95 9.86 13.03
N CYS A 48 11.08 10.78 12.59
CA CYS A 48 10.10 11.46 13.44
C CYS A 48 10.73 12.08 14.71
N GLY A 49 11.92 12.68 14.59
CA GLY A 49 12.64 13.30 15.71
C GLY A 49 13.32 12.31 16.68
N THR A 50 13.20 11.00 16.45
CA THR A 50 13.87 9.96 17.25
C THR A 50 15.09 9.44 16.50
N TYR A 51 16.25 9.47 17.16
CA TYR A 51 17.47 8.90 16.58
C TYR A 51 17.51 7.38 16.77
N MET A 52 17.52 6.65 15.66
CA MET A 52 17.69 5.21 15.64
C MET A 52 19.16 4.86 15.43
N GLN A 53 19.65 3.91 16.21
CA GLN A 53 21.02 3.44 16.11
C GLN A 53 21.26 2.68 14.80
N ALA A 54 22.53 2.56 14.43
CA ALA A 54 22.91 1.72 13.30
C ALA A 54 22.45 0.26 13.53
N VAL A 55 22.11 -0.44 12.45
CA VAL A 55 21.68 -1.84 12.43
C VAL A 55 20.26 -2.09 12.98
N THR A 56 19.56 -1.08 13.48
CA THR A 56 18.13 -1.18 13.82
C THR A 56 17.30 -1.46 12.56
N ILE A 57 16.43 -2.47 12.65
CA ILE A 57 15.45 -2.79 11.61
C ILE A 57 14.17 -2.03 11.93
N VAL A 58 13.79 -1.13 11.03
CA VAL A 58 12.57 -0.33 11.17
C VAL A 58 11.54 -0.87 10.20
N GLY A 59 10.32 -1.12 10.68
CA GLY A 59 9.19 -1.54 9.87
C GLY A 59 8.00 -0.64 10.11
N ALA A 60 7.26 -0.34 9.04
CA ALA A 60 5.96 0.33 9.14
C ALA A 60 4.83 -0.70 9.03
N ASN A 61 3.75 -0.49 9.79
CA ASN A 61 2.53 -1.25 9.61
C ASN A 61 1.79 -0.74 8.37
N VAL A 62 1.58 -1.62 7.40
CA VAL A 62 0.91 -1.32 6.13
C VAL A 62 -0.50 -0.78 6.35
N TRP A 63 -1.24 -1.33 7.32
CA TRP A 63 -2.58 -0.84 7.65
C TRP A 63 -2.56 0.65 8.00
N ILE A 64 -1.61 1.08 8.84
CA ILE A 64 -1.51 2.48 9.28
C ILE A 64 -1.22 3.38 8.08
N VAL A 65 -0.35 2.97 7.16
CA VAL A 65 -0.07 3.72 5.93
C VAL A 65 -1.30 3.82 5.02
N HIS A 66 -2.13 2.79 4.96
CA HIS A 66 -3.41 2.83 4.22
C HIS A 66 -4.50 3.67 4.89
N THR A 67 -4.29 4.13 6.12
CA THR A 67 -5.19 5.06 6.83
C THR A 67 -4.81 6.53 6.66
N ASP A 68 -3.75 6.84 5.91
CA ASP A 68 -3.33 8.22 5.66
C ASP A 68 -4.42 8.99 4.89
N THR A 69 -5.08 9.93 5.58
CA THR A 69 -6.13 10.78 5.01
C THR A 69 -5.60 11.78 4.00
N GLY A 70 -4.30 12.10 4.01
CA GLY A 70 -3.67 12.91 2.98
C GLY A 70 -3.61 12.23 1.62
N ILE A 71 -3.66 10.89 1.59
CA ILE A 71 -3.55 10.07 0.38
C ILE A 71 -4.90 9.45 0.01
N PHE A 72 -5.63 8.94 1.00
CA PHE A 72 -6.92 8.26 0.81
C PHE A 72 -8.13 9.10 1.22
N GLY A 73 -7.95 10.37 1.62
CA GLY A 73 -9.04 11.23 2.07
C GLY A 73 -9.73 10.73 3.35
N ASP A 74 -10.76 11.46 3.77
CA ASP A 74 -11.50 11.16 5.02
C ASP A 74 -12.27 9.84 4.95
N ALA A 75 -12.64 9.41 3.75
CA ALA A 75 -13.28 8.12 3.49
C ALA A 75 -12.27 6.96 3.33
N PHE A 76 -11.10 7.01 3.96
CA PHE A 76 -10.11 5.92 3.89
C PHE A 76 -10.70 4.60 4.42
N ASN A 77 -11.61 4.67 5.41
CA ASN A 77 -12.22 3.48 5.98
C ASN A 77 -13.42 2.94 5.17
N ALA A 78 -13.87 3.63 4.13
CA ALA A 78 -14.92 3.12 3.24
C ALA A 78 -14.34 2.18 2.18
N TRP A 79 -15.14 1.16 1.80
CA TRP A 79 -14.94 0.42 0.55
C TRP A 79 -15.27 1.34 -0.61
N TRP A 80 -14.28 1.69 -1.43
CA TRP A 80 -14.44 2.63 -2.54
C TRP A 80 -13.46 2.33 -3.69
N PRO A 81 -13.76 1.31 -4.52
CA PRO A 81 -12.92 0.94 -5.67
C PRO A 81 -12.88 2.00 -6.77
N GLU A 82 -13.90 2.85 -6.88
CA GLU A 82 -13.99 3.97 -7.81
C GLU A 82 -12.98 5.09 -7.51
N ARG A 83 -12.30 5.06 -6.36
CA ARG A 83 -11.22 5.99 -5.98
C ARG A 83 -10.10 6.10 -7.02
N TRP A 84 -9.83 5.05 -7.78
CA TRP A 84 -8.83 5.05 -8.87
C TRP A 84 -9.38 5.61 -10.20
N ILE A 85 -10.63 6.07 -10.24
CA ILE A 85 -11.27 6.77 -11.36
C ILE A 85 -11.37 8.25 -11.02
N ASP A 86 -11.85 8.55 -9.82
CA ASP A 86 -12.18 9.92 -9.39
C ASP A 86 -10.95 10.75 -8.96
N CYS A 87 -9.74 10.25 -9.24
CA CYS A 87 -8.48 10.89 -8.84
C CYS A 87 -7.70 11.40 -10.07
N THR A 88 -6.91 12.46 -9.87
CA THR A 88 -5.95 12.91 -10.88
C THR A 88 -4.86 11.85 -11.11
N GLU A 89 -4.15 11.93 -12.23
CA GLU A 89 -3.05 11.02 -12.53
C GLU A 89 -1.95 11.02 -11.46
N GLU A 90 -1.66 12.21 -10.90
CA GLU A 90 -0.72 12.41 -9.79
C GLU A 90 -1.19 11.74 -8.49
N GLN A 91 -2.49 11.87 -8.18
CA GLN A 91 -3.09 11.21 -7.03
C GLN A 91 -3.10 9.69 -7.21
N ARG A 92 -3.40 9.20 -8.42
CA ARG A 92 -3.35 7.78 -8.76
C ARG A 92 -1.96 7.21 -8.55
N ALA A 93 -0.92 7.91 -9.02
CA ALA A 93 0.46 7.51 -8.83
C ALA A 93 0.81 7.42 -7.33
N LYS A 94 0.43 8.42 -6.53
CA LYS A 94 0.63 8.41 -5.07
C LYS A 94 -0.09 7.26 -4.38
N ILE A 95 -1.35 7.00 -4.75
CA ILE A 95 -2.15 5.91 -4.20
C ILE A 95 -1.50 4.56 -4.54
N ASP A 96 -1.06 4.36 -5.77
CA ASP A 96 -0.38 3.13 -6.21
C ASP A 96 0.99 2.96 -5.54
N GLU A 97 1.77 4.03 -5.37
CA GLU A 97 3.05 3.99 -4.62
C GLU A 97 2.84 3.60 -3.16
N THR A 98 1.78 4.13 -2.54
CA THR A 98 1.45 3.92 -1.12
C THR A 98 0.92 2.51 -0.89
N LEU A 99 0.06 2.01 -1.78
CA LEU A 99 -0.47 0.66 -1.75
C LEU A 99 0.65 -0.42 -1.74
N PHE A 100 1.76 -0.13 -2.41
CA PHE A 100 2.92 -1.03 -2.49
C PHE A 100 4.11 -0.59 -1.64
N MET A 101 3.95 0.43 -0.78
CA MET A 101 5.01 0.99 0.08
C MET A 101 6.34 1.31 -0.64
N LYS A 102 6.28 1.73 -1.92
CA LYS A 102 7.48 1.92 -2.76
C LYS A 102 8.41 3.03 -2.27
N ARG A 103 7.88 4.01 -1.51
CA ARG A 103 8.62 5.18 -1.02
C ARG A 103 9.14 5.06 0.42
N TYR A 104 8.82 3.95 1.09
CA TYR A 104 9.19 3.71 2.50
C TYR A 104 10.35 2.71 2.65
N VAL A 105 11.11 2.45 1.58
CA VAL A 105 12.31 1.58 1.53
C VAL A 105 13.52 2.36 1.05
#